data_AF-A0A538GCC0-F1
#
_entry.id   AF-A0A538GCC0-F1
#
_cell.length_a   1.000
_cell.length_b   1.000
_cell.length_c   1.000
_cell.angle_alpha   90.00
_cell.angle_beta   90.00
_cell.angle_gamma   90.00
#
_symmetry.space_group_name_H-M   'P 1'
#
loop_
_entity.id
_entity.type
_entity.pdbx_description
1 polymer ?
#
loop_
_entity_poly.entity_id
_entity_poly.type
_entity_poly.pdbx_seq_one_letter_code
_entity_poly.pdbx_strand_id
1 'polypeptide(L)'
;MPLTVLDGSTFCVCDERGDVDGLATASGFFASDTRFLSRSVLTLGGARLDPLSHDHPTPHIASFILRNPLAAGLQPNELVIERERFVGDCMEERIAVHNHSHRRVDVELGLELAADFADIFVVKSLEPGFGEPADETLPEAHPPESGGNGTLVFSDGSFRGRTVVHLSEPFDESRGVARFALSLEPGARWRLVVGVEAELEGATPLSAVSFARELDEERSRAERSLTERQRSAPVLSAG
;
A
#
# COMPACT_ATOMS: atom_id res chain seq x y z
N MET A 1 -4.64 7.29 14.61
CA MET A 1 -3.23 7.76 14.62
C MET A 1 -2.57 7.14 13.40
N PRO A 2 -1.73 7.85 12.64
CA PRO A 2 -1.05 7.25 11.49
C PRO A 2 -0.11 6.12 11.94
N LEU A 3 0.04 5.11 11.09
CA LEU A 3 0.99 4.03 11.25
C LEU A 3 2.16 4.25 10.30
N THR A 4 3.38 3.92 10.73
CA THR A 4 4.58 3.96 9.89
C THR A 4 5.17 2.55 9.79
N VAL A 5 5.23 2.02 8.58
CA VAL A 5 5.86 0.73 8.25
C VAL A 5 7.17 1.03 7.55
N LEU A 6 8.30 0.51 8.02
CA LEU A 6 9.62 0.92 7.53
C LEU A 6 10.66 -0.18 7.57
N ASP A 7 11.62 -0.07 6.64
CA ASP A 7 12.91 -0.72 6.69
C ASP A 7 14.00 0.26 6.22
N GLY A 8 15.01 0.49 7.07
CA GLY A 8 16.05 1.49 6.80
C GLY A 8 15.49 2.89 6.53
N SER A 9 15.73 3.40 5.31
CA SER A 9 15.27 4.70 4.81
C SER A 9 13.99 4.63 3.98
N THR A 10 13.48 3.42 3.73
CA THR A 10 12.26 3.19 2.96
C THR A 10 11.10 2.99 3.93
N PHE A 11 10.01 3.73 3.74
CA PHE A 11 8.89 3.68 4.68
C PHE A 11 7.56 4.06 4.04
N CYS A 12 6.47 3.58 4.61
CA CYS A 12 5.11 3.98 4.27
C CYS A 12 4.37 4.48 5.50
N VAL A 13 3.75 5.66 5.38
CA VAL A 13 2.85 6.24 6.39
C VAL A 13 1.42 6.13 5.89
N CYS A 14 0.54 5.51 6.68
CA CYS A 14 -0.86 5.29 6.32
C CYS A 14 -1.81 5.40 7.53
N ASP A 15 -3.12 5.39 7.27
CA ASP A 15 -4.12 5.34 8.33
C ASP A 15 -4.33 3.92 8.90
N GLU A 16 -5.30 3.77 9.80
CA GLU A 16 -5.69 2.49 10.42
C GLU A 16 -6.38 1.49 9.48
N ARG A 17 -6.69 1.88 8.24
CA ARG A 17 -7.16 0.99 7.18
C ARG A 17 -6.00 0.46 6.33
N GLY A 18 -4.82 1.03 6.48
CA GLY A 18 -3.70 0.87 5.55
C GLY A 18 -3.77 1.85 4.38
N ASP A 19 -4.67 2.82 4.39
CA ASP A 19 -4.85 3.75 3.28
C ASP A 19 -3.88 4.92 3.36
N VAL A 20 -3.38 5.30 2.18
CA VAL A 20 -2.68 6.55 1.92
C VAL A 20 -3.69 7.43 1.19
N ASP A 21 -4.38 8.30 1.91
CA ASP A 21 -5.51 9.06 1.37
C ASP A 21 -5.28 10.57 1.26
N GLY A 22 -4.09 11.03 1.68
CA GLY A 22 -3.70 12.43 1.68
C GLY A 22 -4.33 13.27 2.81
N LEU A 23 -5.11 12.68 3.72
CA LEU A 23 -5.70 13.42 4.85
C LEU A 23 -4.63 13.83 5.87
N ALA A 24 -3.63 12.97 6.09
CA ALA A 24 -2.38 13.36 6.73
C ALA A 24 -1.39 13.75 5.62
N THR A 25 -0.88 14.99 5.67
CA THR A 25 0.04 15.50 4.65
C THR A 25 1.26 14.59 4.48
N ALA A 26 1.72 13.98 5.57
CA ALA A 26 2.84 13.04 5.60
C ALA A 26 2.52 11.59 5.20
N SER A 27 1.27 11.27 4.83
CA SER A 27 0.96 9.94 4.29
C SER A 27 1.63 9.73 2.92
N GLY A 28 2.12 8.51 2.69
CA GLY A 28 2.81 8.16 1.45
C GLY A 28 3.73 6.96 1.58
N PHE A 29 4.18 6.43 0.45
CA PHE A 29 5.33 5.55 0.36
C PHE A 29 6.55 6.37 -0.07
N PHE A 30 7.63 6.27 0.70
CA PHE A 30 8.85 7.06 0.55
C PHE A 30 10.06 6.14 0.40
N ALA A 31 10.94 6.53 -0.51
CA ALA A 31 12.26 5.96 -0.69
C ALA A 31 13.21 7.08 -1.12
N SER A 32 14.47 7.04 -0.69
CA SER A 32 15.49 8.05 -1.04
C SER A 32 14.99 9.49 -0.90
N ASP A 33 14.39 9.80 0.26
CA ASP A 33 13.85 11.12 0.62
C ASP A 33 12.72 11.65 -0.30
N THR A 34 12.13 10.80 -1.16
CA THR A 34 11.09 11.17 -2.12
C THR A 34 9.82 10.34 -1.92
N ARG A 35 8.63 10.96 -2.09
CA ARG A 35 7.33 10.28 -2.04
C ARG A 35 6.94 9.65 -3.38
N PHE A 36 7.16 8.34 -3.51
CA PHE A 36 6.85 7.57 -4.72
C PHE A 36 5.36 7.16 -4.84
N LEU A 37 4.61 7.06 -3.73
CA LEU A 37 3.14 7.04 -3.79
C LEU A 37 2.57 8.03 -2.79
N SER A 38 1.70 8.92 -3.27
CA SER A 38 0.95 9.87 -2.47
C SER A 38 -0.51 9.46 -2.27
N ARG A 39 -0.97 8.44 -3.01
CA ARG A 39 -2.29 7.83 -2.80
C ARG A 39 -2.24 6.31 -3.00
N SER A 40 -2.89 5.59 -2.10
CA SER A 40 -3.18 4.15 -2.15
C SER A 40 -4.40 3.89 -1.28
N VAL A 41 -5.58 3.85 -1.91
CA VAL A 41 -6.88 3.80 -1.25
C VAL A 41 -7.66 2.60 -1.73
N LEU A 42 -8.02 1.70 -0.81
CA LEU A 42 -8.85 0.53 -1.12
C LEU A 42 -10.33 0.83 -0.89
N THR A 43 -11.17 0.47 -1.85
CA THR A 43 -12.63 0.68 -1.80
C THR A 43 -13.39 -0.56 -2.25
N LEU A 44 -14.61 -0.73 -1.72
CA LEU A 44 -15.58 -1.71 -2.20
C LEU A 44 -16.85 -0.99 -2.65
N GLY A 45 -17.23 -1.20 -3.91
CA GLY A 45 -18.37 -0.50 -4.51
C GLY A 45 -18.22 1.03 -4.48
N GLY A 46 -16.98 1.53 -4.59
CA GLY A 46 -16.65 2.96 -4.52
C GLY A 46 -16.69 3.57 -3.10
N ALA A 47 -16.92 2.77 -2.07
CA ALA A 47 -16.94 3.24 -0.67
C ALA A 47 -15.71 2.75 0.11
N ARG A 48 -15.25 3.58 1.05
CA ARG A 48 -14.13 3.28 1.96
C ARG A 48 -14.51 2.12 2.88
N LEU A 49 -13.52 1.29 3.21
CA LEU A 49 -13.74 0.14 4.10
C LEU A 49 -13.87 0.57 5.57
N ASP A 50 -14.59 -0.24 6.34
CA ASP A 50 -14.77 -0.03 7.77
C ASP A 50 -13.65 -0.74 8.55
N PRO A 51 -12.79 -0.02 9.30
CA PRO A 51 -11.72 -0.66 10.07
C PRO A 51 -12.31 -1.51 11.19
N LEU A 52 -11.73 -2.69 11.42
CA LEU A 52 -12.05 -3.56 12.55
C LEU A 52 -10.89 -3.64 13.53
N SER A 53 -9.68 -3.91 13.03
CA SER A 53 -8.45 -3.92 13.83
C SER A 53 -7.23 -3.75 12.92
N HIS A 54 -6.11 -3.35 13.51
CA HIS A 54 -4.81 -3.38 12.85
C HIS A 54 -3.75 -3.88 13.84
N ASP A 55 -2.66 -4.40 13.30
CA ASP A 55 -1.48 -4.82 14.05
C ASP A 55 -0.21 -4.35 13.33
N HIS A 56 0.85 -4.10 14.09
CA HIS A 56 2.16 -3.68 13.59
C HIS A 56 3.24 -4.52 14.30
N PRO A 57 3.30 -5.83 14.02
CA PRO A 57 4.08 -6.78 14.81
C PRO A 57 5.59 -6.52 14.72
N THR A 58 6.04 -5.93 13.62
CA THR A 58 7.45 -5.59 13.37
C THR A 58 7.52 -4.26 12.62
N PRO A 59 8.65 -3.53 12.67
CA PRO A 59 8.75 -2.24 11.99
C PRO A 59 8.37 -2.26 10.50
N HIS A 60 8.69 -3.36 9.80
CA HIS A 60 8.49 -3.52 8.35
C HIS A 60 7.20 -4.25 7.95
N ILE A 61 6.37 -4.72 8.90
CA ILE A 61 5.09 -5.40 8.60
C ILE A 61 3.95 -4.75 9.38
N ALA A 62 2.88 -4.36 8.68
CA ALA A 62 1.59 -4.03 9.28
C ALA A 62 0.47 -4.87 8.68
N SER A 63 -0.51 -5.24 9.49
CA SER A 63 -1.69 -5.97 9.06
C SER A 63 -2.96 -5.22 9.44
N PHE A 64 -3.97 -5.27 8.59
CA PHE A 64 -5.24 -4.55 8.75
C PHE A 64 -6.38 -5.52 8.47
N ILE A 65 -7.36 -5.56 9.38
CA ILE A 65 -8.60 -6.30 9.24
C ILE A 65 -9.73 -5.29 9.09
N LEU A 66 -10.43 -5.37 7.98
CA LEU A 66 -11.47 -4.43 7.57
C LEU A 66 -12.75 -5.19 7.22
N ARG A 67 -13.85 -4.45 7.18
CA ARG A 67 -15.17 -4.94 6.79
C ARG A 67 -15.70 -4.15 5.61
N ASN A 68 -16.63 -4.76 4.88
CA ASN A 68 -17.32 -4.04 3.84
C ASN A 68 -18.12 -2.85 4.40
N PRO A 69 -18.20 -1.74 3.65
CA PRO A 69 -19.12 -0.66 3.95
C PRO A 69 -20.58 -1.06 3.68
N LEU A 70 -21.51 -0.26 4.19
CA LEU A 70 -22.93 -0.33 3.82
C LEU A 70 -23.17 0.36 2.47
N ALA A 71 -22.58 -0.19 1.42
CA ALA A 71 -22.66 0.31 0.05
C ALA A 71 -22.82 -0.84 -0.95
N ALA A 72 -23.18 -0.52 -2.20
CA ALA A 72 -23.30 -1.50 -3.31
C ALA A 72 -24.17 -2.73 -2.99
N GLY A 73 -25.21 -2.56 -2.16
CA GLY A 73 -26.12 -3.66 -1.79
C GLY A 73 -25.53 -4.66 -0.79
N LEU A 74 -24.37 -4.37 -0.19
CA LEU A 74 -23.77 -5.19 0.85
C LEU A 74 -24.48 -4.99 2.18
N GLN A 75 -24.69 -6.10 2.90
CA GLN A 75 -25.17 -6.11 4.28
C GLN A 75 -23.97 -6.01 5.26
N PRO A 76 -24.21 -5.63 6.53
CA PRO A 76 -23.13 -5.55 7.51
C PRO A 76 -22.38 -6.88 7.66
N ASN A 77 -21.04 -6.83 7.59
CA ASN A 77 -20.13 -7.96 7.83
C ASN A 77 -20.27 -9.14 6.83
N GLU A 78 -20.73 -8.89 5.59
CA GLU A 78 -20.74 -9.93 4.56
C GLU A 78 -19.32 -10.26 4.06
N LEU A 79 -18.47 -9.25 3.94
CA LEU A 79 -17.09 -9.41 3.50
C LEU A 79 -16.11 -8.95 4.58
N VAL A 80 -15.08 -9.77 4.79
CA VAL A 80 -13.89 -9.43 5.57
C VAL A 80 -12.74 -9.22 4.60
N ILE A 81 -11.98 -8.15 4.83
CA ILE A 81 -10.83 -7.79 4.03
C ILE A 81 -9.60 -7.83 4.94
N GLU A 82 -8.63 -8.64 4.57
CA GLU A 82 -7.31 -8.70 5.21
C GLU A 82 -6.33 -7.98 4.30
N ARG A 83 -5.60 -7.00 4.84
CA ARG A 83 -4.46 -6.37 4.17
C ARG A 83 -3.22 -6.64 5.00
N GLU A 84 -2.11 -6.96 4.35
CA GLU A 84 -0.80 -7.03 4.98
C GLU A 84 0.18 -6.24 4.13
N ARG A 85 0.82 -5.24 4.72
CA ARG A 85 1.85 -4.44 4.08
C ARG A 85 3.22 -4.85 4.60
N PHE A 86 4.12 -5.11 3.68
CA PHE A 86 5.55 -5.29 3.93
C PHE A 86 6.32 -4.14 3.26
N VAL A 87 7.31 -3.59 3.96
CA VAL A 87 8.24 -2.59 3.42
C VAL A 87 9.67 -3.10 3.57
N GLY A 88 10.38 -3.25 2.45
CA GLY A 88 11.81 -3.53 2.36
C GLY A 88 12.48 -2.45 1.50
N ASP A 89 13.24 -2.86 0.48
CA ASP A 89 13.73 -1.92 -0.54
C ASP A 89 12.56 -1.45 -1.44
N CYS A 90 11.55 -2.32 -1.60
CA CYS A 90 10.26 -2.02 -2.22
C CYS A 90 9.10 -2.17 -1.23
N MET A 91 7.88 -1.83 -1.65
CA MET A 91 6.67 -2.12 -0.85
C MET A 91 5.83 -3.22 -1.48
N GLU A 92 5.38 -4.16 -0.66
CA GLU A 92 4.39 -5.18 -1.02
C GLU A 92 3.13 -4.96 -0.18
N GLU A 93 1.97 -5.12 -0.80
CA GLU A 93 0.71 -5.27 -0.10
C GLU A 93 -0.05 -6.52 -0.57
N ARG A 94 -0.38 -7.39 0.36
CA ARG A 94 -1.21 -8.58 0.14
C ARG A 94 -2.61 -8.30 0.63
N ILE A 95 -3.58 -8.34 -0.27
CA ILE A 95 -4.99 -8.07 0.00
C ILE A 95 -5.76 -9.38 -0.21
N ALA A 96 -6.66 -9.71 0.72
CA ALA A 96 -7.60 -10.80 0.55
C ALA A 96 -9.02 -10.36 0.92
N VAL A 97 -9.99 -10.76 0.11
CA VAL A 97 -11.42 -10.51 0.35
C VAL A 97 -12.11 -11.85 0.54
N HIS A 98 -12.79 -12.04 1.66
CA HIS A 98 -13.47 -13.28 2.02
C HIS A 98 -14.96 -13.03 2.19
N ASN A 99 -15.78 -13.86 1.56
CA ASN A 99 -17.23 -13.82 1.71
C ASN A 99 -17.67 -14.73 2.87
N HIS A 100 -18.10 -14.13 3.97
CA HIS A 100 -18.62 -14.83 5.15
C HIS A 100 -20.16 -14.95 5.15
N SER A 101 -20.83 -14.41 4.13
CA SER A 101 -22.28 -14.50 4.00
C SER A 101 -22.73 -15.86 3.45
N HIS A 102 -24.05 -16.09 3.47
CA HIS A 102 -24.67 -17.28 2.87
C HIS A 102 -25.13 -17.08 1.42
N ARG A 103 -24.73 -15.97 0.77
CA ARG A 103 -25.09 -15.68 -0.62
C ARG A 103 -23.87 -15.35 -1.46
N ARG A 104 -24.02 -15.45 -2.78
CA ARG A 104 -23.07 -14.87 -3.72
C ARG A 104 -23.04 -13.36 -3.56
N VAL A 105 -21.83 -12.80 -3.56
CA VAL A 105 -21.59 -11.36 -3.52
C VAL A 105 -20.85 -10.94 -4.79
N ASP A 106 -21.47 -10.05 -5.54
CA ASP A 106 -20.89 -9.37 -6.70
C ASP A 106 -20.56 -7.93 -6.30
N VAL A 107 -19.29 -7.55 -6.38
CA VAL A 107 -18.84 -6.22 -5.96
C VAL A 107 -17.57 -5.82 -6.72
N GLU A 108 -17.40 -4.54 -6.97
CA GLU A 108 -16.13 -3.98 -7.48
C GLU A 108 -15.19 -3.67 -6.32
N LEU A 109 -13.97 -4.19 -6.39
CA LEU A 109 -12.85 -3.70 -5.59
C LEU A 109 -12.11 -2.63 -6.40
N GLY A 110 -11.94 -1.44 -5.82
CA GLY A 110 -11.18 -0.35 -6.43
C GLY A 110 -9.92 -0.03 -5.61
N LEU A 111 -8.78 0.10 -6.29
CA LEU A 111 -7.53 0.58 -5.72
C LEU A 111 -7.15 1.90 -6.39
N GLU A 112 -7.32 3.00 -5.67
CA GLU A 112 -6.95 4.34 -6.17
C GLU A 112 -5.47 4.61 -5.87
N LEU A 113 -4.73 5.03 -6.89
CA LEU A 113 -3.29 5.22 -6.83
C LEU A 113 -2.90 6.57 -7.44
N ALA A 114 -1.94 7.23 -6.81
CA ALA A 114 -1.34 8.46 -7.32
C ALA A 114 0.09 8.63 -6.80
N ALA A 115 0.92 9.32 -7.56
CA ALA A 115 2.28 9.69 -7.18
C ALA A 115 2.51 11.17 -7.48
N ASP A 116 3.24 11.87 -6.62
CA ASP A 116 3.61 13.28 -6.81
C ASP A 116 5.11 13.55 -6.69
N PHE A 117 5.92 12.55 -6.30
CA PHE A 117 7.37 12.67 -6.16
C PHE A 117 7.81 13.83 -5.26
N ALA A 118 6.98 14.19 -4.27
CA ALA A 118 7.29 15.24 -3.32
C ALA A 118 8.52 14.88 -2.47
N ASP A 119 9.42 15.84 -2.27
CA ASP A 119 10.51 15.73 -1.31
C ASP A 119 9.96 15.66 0.13
N ILE A 120 10.53 14.78 0.95
CA ILE A 120 10.10 14.58 2.34
C ILE A 120 10.15 15.86 3.19
N PHE A 121 11.07 16.79 2.91
CA PHE A 121 11.16 18.06 3.62
C PHE A 121 9.97 18.97 3.29
N VAL A 122 9.51 18.99 2.04
CA VAL A 122 8.31 19.71 1.61
C VAL A 122 7.07 19.10 2.25
N VAL A 123 7.00 17.77 2.29
CA VAL A 123 5.87 17.07 2.93
C VAL A 123 5.80 17.39 4.44
N LYS A 124 6.95 17.40 5.12
CA LYS A 124 7.06 17.72 6.56
C LYS A 124 6.77 19.18 6.86
N SER A 125 7.19 20.12 6.02
CA SER A 125 6.94 21.56 6.23
C SER A 125 5.45 21.91 6.21
N LEU A 126 4.63 21.05 5.58
CA LEU A 126 3.18 21.19 5.46
C LEU A 126 2.39 20.35 6.49
N GLU A 127 3.06 19.58 7.35
CA GLU A 127 2.41 18.82 8.41
C GLU A 127 2.26 19.69 9.68
N PRO A 128 1.04 19.86 10.22
CA PRO A 128 0.84 20.66 11.43
C PRO A 128 1.70 20.16 12.60
N GLY A 129 2.58 21.03 13.11
CA GLY A 129 3.48 20.71 14.23
C GLY A 129 4.93 20.45 13.85
N PHE A 130 5.27 20.45 12.55
CA PHE A 130 6.64 20.41 12.04
C PHE A 130 7.01 21.73 11.34
N GLY A 131 7.95 22.49 11.92
CA GLY A 131 8.50 23.71 11.31
C GLY A 131 7.57 24.92 11.27
N GLU A 132 8.08 26.04 10.75
CA GLU A 132 7.21 27.13 10.29
C GLU A 132 6.61 26.75 8.94
N PRO A 133 5.33 27.04 8.67
CA PRO A 133 4.73 26.78 7.36
C PRO A 133 5.53 27.52 6.29
N ALA A 134 6.23 26.77 5.44
CA ALA A 134 6.86 27.33 4.27
C ALA A 134 5.79 27.66 3.22
N ASP A 135 6.05 28.64 2.35
CA ASP A 135 5.21 28.94 1.17
C ASP A 135 5.44 27.88 0.06
N GLU A 136 5.48 26.62 0.47
CA GLU A 136 5.71 25.47 -0.38
C GLU A 136 4.37 24.80 -0.68
N THR A 137 4.23 24.26 -1.89
CA THR A 137 3.06 23.49 -2.29
C THR A 137 3.52 22.13 -2.76
N LEU A 138 2.75 21.08 -2.42
CA LEU A 138 2.99 19.75 -2.96
C LEU A 138 2.89 19.80 -4.50
N PRO A 139 3.75 19.03 -5.22
CA PRO A 139 3.59 18.83 -6.65
C PRO A 139 2.20 18.26 -6.98
N GLU A 140 1.76 18.49 -8.21
CA GLU A 140 0.53 17.88 -8.70
C GLU A 140 0.70 16.35 -8.76
N ALA A 141 -0.34 15.62 -8.34
CA ALA A 141 -0.31 14.17 -8.45
C ALA A 141 -0.52 13.75 -9.91
N HIS A 142 0.32 12.82 -10.38
CA HIS A 142 0.28 12.31 -11.74
C HIS A 142 -0.57 11.04 -11.81
N PRO A 143 -1.47 10.90 -12.81
CA PRO A 143 -2.15 9.64 -13.05
C PRO A 143 -1.16 8.60 -13.60
N PRO A 144 -1.44 7.30 -13.42
CA PRO A 144 -0.61 6.27 -14.01
C PRO A 144 -0.82 6.16 -15.52
N GLU A 145 0.22 5.73 -16.21
CA GLU A 145 0.13 5.15 -17.55
C GLU A 145 0.17 3.61 -17.45
N SER A 146 -0.50 2.91 -18.35
CA SER A 146 -0.41 1.44 -18.38
C SER A 146 0.96 1.01 -18.91
N GLY A 147 1.73 0.28 -18.10
CA GLY A 147 2.99 -0.34 -18.53
C GLY A 147 2.81 -1.68 -19.26
N GLY A 148 1.57 -2.17 -19.38
CA GLY A 148 1.25 -3.51 -19.84
C GLY A 148 1.53 -4.60 -18.79
N ASN A 149 1.13 -5.84 -19.07
CA ASN A 149 1.40 -7.01 -18.22
C ASN A 149 1.05 -6.82 -16.72
N GLY A 150 -0.08 -6.17 -16.43
CA GLY A 150 -0.52 -5.95 -15.05
C GLY A 150 0.24 -4.84 -14.31
N THR A 151 0.84 -3.88 -15.03
CA THR A 151 1.60 -2.79 -14.41
C THR A 151 1.02 -1.40 -14.69
N LEU A 152 1.18 -0.52 -13.71
CA LEU A 152 0.90 0.91 -13.78
C LEU A 152 2.20 1.67 -13.51
N VAL A 153 2.52 2.65 -14.35
CA VAL A 153 3.75 3.43 -14.26
C VAL A 153 3.39 4.88 -14.00
N PHE A 154 3.94 5.45 -12.93
CA PHE A 154 3.85 6.87 -12.63
C PHE A 154 5.19 7.51 -12.91
N SER A 155 5.18 8.64 -13.60
CA SER A 155 6.37 9.43 -13.88
C SER A 155 5.99 10.91 -14.00
N ASP A 156 6.89 11.77 -13.59
CA ASP A 156 6.82 13.20 -13.85
C ASP A 156 7.94 13.59 -14.82
N GLY A 157 7.65 14.43 -15.80
CA GLY A 157 8.64 14.91 -16.77
C GLY A 157 9.73 15.77 -16.13
N SER A 158 9.50 16.32 -14.93
CA SER A 158 10.48 17.12 -14.19
C SER A 158 11.31 16.32 -13.19
N PHE A 159 10.79 15.18 -12.72
CA PHE A 159 11.46 14.27 -11.80
C PHE A 159 12.15 13.11 -12.52
N ARG A 160 13.38 12.77 -12.10
CA ARG A 160 14.18 11.71 -12.74
C ARG A 160 14.02 10.37 -12.05
N GLY A 161 12.78 9.92 -11.96
CA GLY A 161 12.41 8.63 -11.40
C GLY A 161 10.98 8.24 -11.77
N ARG A 162 10.59 7.04 -11.37
CA ARG A 162 9.24 6.52 -11.60
C ARG A 162 8.80 5.62 -10.45
N THR A 163 7.50 5.45 -10.35
CA THR A 163 6.88 4.42 -9.51
C THR A 163 6.28 3.38 -10.43
N VAL A 164 6.66 2.12 -10.26
CA VAL A 164 6.05 1.00 -10.99
C VAL A 164 5.23 0.18 -10.03
N VAL A 165 3.93 0.09 -10.28
CA VAL A 165 3.00 -0.70 -9.50
C VAL A 165 2.67 -1.99 -10.26
N HIS A 166 2.95 -3.13 -9.65
CA HIS A 166 2.66 -4.46 -10.18
C HIS A 166 1.41 -5.03 -9.50
N LEU A 167 0.42 -5.45 -10.29
CA LEU A 167 -0.83 -6.03 -9.80
C LEU A 167 -0.92 -7.49 -10.26
N SER A 168 -1.12 -8.41 -9.32
CA SER A 168 -1.14 -9.86 -9.62
C SER A 168 -2.39 -10.33 -10.38
N GLU A 169 -3.45 -9.52 -10.37
CA GLU A 169 -4.74 -9.83 -11.00
C GLU A 169 -5.00 -8.86 -12.16
N PRO A 170 -5.72 -9.28 -13.20
CA PRO A 170 -6.13 -8.39 -14.27
C PRO A 170 -7.08 -7.32 -13.72
N PHE A 171 -6.93 -6.09 -14.22
CA PHE A 171 -7.72 -4.95 -13.80
C PHE A 171 -8.13 -4.10 -15.00
N ASP A 172 -9.23 -3.37 -14.82
CA ASP A 172 -9.56 -2.23 -15.65
C ASP A 172 -9.07 -0.95 -14.96
N GLU A 173 -8.22 -0.17 -15.63
CA GLU A 173 -7.77 1.12 -15.11
C GLU A 173 -8.63 2.24 -15.71
N SER A 174 -9.12 3.12 -14.84
CA SER A 174 -9.55 4.43 -15.30
C SER A 174 -9.40 5.49 -14.21
N ARG A 175 -8.81 6.63 -14.62
CA ARG A 175 -8.62 7.84 -13.81
C ARG A 175 -7.83 7.60 -12.51
N GLY A 176 -6.77 6.80 -12.57
CA GLY A 176 -5.92 6.48 -11.42
C GLY A 176 -6.52 5.42 -10.49
N VAL A 177 -7.46 4.62 -10.98
CA VAL A 177 -8.11 3.58 -10.18
C VAL A 177 -8.08 2.26 -10.94
N ALA A 178 -7.38 1.27 -10.37
CA ALA A 178 -7.41 -0.11 -10.81
C ALA A 178 -8.66 -0.82 -10.23
N ARG A 179 -9.48 -1.41 -11.09
CA ARG A 179 -10.76 -2.04 -10.72
C ARG A 179 -10.76 -3.53 -10.98
N PHE A 180 -11.31 -4.26 -10.02
CA PHE A 180 -11.45 -5.72 -10.05
C PHE A 180 -12.91 -6.09 -9.81
N ALA A 181 -13.54 -6.75 -10.79
CA ALA A 181 -14.89 -7.27 -10.65
C ALA A 181 -14.86 -8.60 -9.88
N LEU A 182 -15.30 -8.59 -8.62
CA LEU A 182 -15.33 -9.78 -7.77
C LEU A 182 -16.71 -10.43 -7.83
N SER A 183 -16.70 -11.76 -7.94
CA SER A 183 -17.88 -12.62 -7.81
C SER A 183 -17.53 -13.76 -6.84
N LEU A 184 -17.92 -13.60 -5.58
CA LEU A 184 -17.54 -14.49 -4.49
C LEU A 184 -18.72 -15.35 -4.04
N GLU A 185 -18.62 -16.66 -4.20
CA GLU A 185 -19.56 -17.61 -3.59
C GLU A 185 -19.45 -17.61 -2.05
N PRO A 186 -20.45 -18.14 -1.32
CA PRO A 186 -20.34 -18.33 0.13
C PRO A 186 -19.05 -19.05 0.53
N GLY A 187 -18.25 -18.45 1.41
CA GLY A 187 -16.96 -18.98 1.86
C GLY A 187 -15.80 -18.82 0.88
N ALA A 188 -16.02 -18.22 -0.30
CA ALA A 188 -14.94 -17.97 -1.25
C ALA A 188 -14.00 -16.86 -0.77
N ARG A 189 -12.73 -16.99 -1.16
CA ARG A 189 -11.66 -16.03 -0.91
C ARG A 189 -11.01 -15.62 -2.23
N TRP A 190 -10.86 -14.32 -2.44
CA TRP A 190 -10.08 -13.73 -3.52
C TRP A 190 -8.84 -13.04 -2.97
N ARG A 191 -7.78 -12.91 -3.78
CA ARG A 191 -6.48 -12.34 -3.36
C ARG A 191 -5.90 -11.44 -4.44
N LEU A 192 -5.17 -10.42 -4.00
CA LEU A 192 -4.37 -9.52 -4.83
C LEU A 192 -3.04 -9.26 -4.14
N VAL A 193 -1.95 -9.31 -4.90
CA VAL A 193 -0.64 -8.80 -4.49
C VAL A 193 -0.39 -7.51 -5.27
N VAL A 194 -0.08 -6.46 -4.52
CA VAL A 194 0.32 -5.15 -5.04
C VAL A 194 1.78 -4.96 -4.71
N GLY A 195 2.59 -4.87 -5.76
CA GLY A 195 4.00 -4.55 -5.67
C GLY A 195 4.26 -3.10 -6.04
N VAL A 196 5.12 -2.39 -5.30
CA VAL A 196 5.47 -0.99 -5.60
C VAL A 196 6.98 -0.84 -5.63
N GLU A 197 7.51 -0.60 -6.82
CA GLU A 197 8.92 -0.34 -7.10
C GLU A 197 9.14 1.18 -7.16
N ALA A 198 10.09 1.68 -6.36
CA ALA A 198 10.59 3.05 -6.46
C ALA A 198 11.88 3.05 -7.27
N GLU A 199 11.85 3.68 -8.45
CA GLU A 199 13.00 3.70 -9.33
C GLU A 199 13.57 5.10 -9.51
N LEU A 200 14.89 5.21 -9.31
CA LEU A 200 15.69 6.38 -9.64
C LEU A 200 16.44 6.14 -10.97
N GLU A 201 16.79 7.22 -11.67
CA GLU A 201 17.39 7.24 -13.01
C GLU A 201 18.36 6.07 -13.33
N GLY A 202 18.12 5.39 -14.45
CA GLY A 202 19.02 4.37 -15.03
C GLY A 202 18.63 2.90 -14.80
N ALA A 203 17.66 2.63 -13.93
CA ALA A 203 17.08 1.29 -13.76
C ALA A 203 16.11 0.95 -14.91
N THR A 204 16.07 -0.34 -15.29
CA THR A 204 15.01 -0.90 -16.14
C THR A 204 14.02 -1.57 -15.20
N PRO A 205 12.69 -1.37 -15.34
CA PRO A 205 11.75 -1.96 -14.39
C PRO A 205 11.91 -3.46 -14.43
N LEU A 206 11.79 -4.07 -13.27
CA LEU A 206 11.69 -5.52 -13.24
C LEU A 206 10.41 -5.94 -13.97
N SER A 207 10.47 -7.08 -14.68
CA SER A 207 9.23 -7.71 -15.13
C SER A 207 8.38 -8.04 -13.91
N ALA A 208 7.05 -8.06 -14.03
CA ALA A 208 6.18 -8.39 -12.90
C ALA A 208 6.55 -9.72 -12.20
N VAL A 209 7.03 -10.70 -12.96
CA VAL A 209 7.51 -11.99 -12.43
C VAL A 209 8.83 -11.83 -11.66
N SER A 210 9.77 -11.06 -12.20
CA SER A 210 11.04 -10.79 -11.54
C SER A 210 10.85 -9.97 -10.26
N PHE A 211 9.96 -8.98 -10.30
CA PHE A 211 9.62 -8.13 -9.17
C PHE A 211 8.96 -8.94 -8.04
N ALA A 212 7.97 -9.79 -8.37
CA ALA A 212 7.34 -10.67 -7.40
C ALA A 212 8.36 -11.59 -6.70
N ARG A 213 9.36 -12.10 -7.44
CA ARG A 213 10.43 -12.92 -6.87
C ARG A 213 11.32 -12.11 -5.92
N GLU A 214 11.70 -10.88 -6.29
CA GLU A 214 12.51 -10.02 -5.41
C GLU A 214 11.79 -9.73 -4.09
N LEU A 215 10.48 -9.40 -4.14
CA LEU A 215 9.67 -9.19 -2.94
C LEU A 215 9.61 -10.43 -2.04
N ASP A 216 9.41 -11.62 -2.62
CA ASP A 216 9.41 -12.87 -1.84
C ASP A 216 10.78 -13.14 -1.20
N GLU A 217 11.88 -12.82 -1.90
CA GLU A 217 13.24 -12.93 -1.37
C GLU A 217 13.51 -11.90 -0.26
N GLU A 218 13.11 -10.64 -0.42
CA GLU A 218 13.18 -9.59 0.60
C GLU A 218 12.41 -9.96 1.87
N ARG A 219 11.14 -10.35 1.72
CA ARG A 219 10.32 -10.80 2.85
C ARG A 219 10.97 -11.98 3.58
N SER A 220 11.44 -12.98 2.83
CA SER A 220 12.13 -14.14 3.40
C SER A 220 13.44 -13.77 4.11
N ARG A 221 14.15 -12.74 3.65
CA ARG A 221 15.34 -12.20 4.35
C ARG A 221 14.94 -11.51 5.65
N ALA A 222 13.90 -10.66 5.62
CA ALA A 222 13.41 -9.93 6.79
C ALA A 222 12.92 -10.86 7.90
N GLU A 223 12.13 -11.88 7.56
CA GLU A 223 11.62 -12.90 8.50
C GLU A 223 12.76 -13.69 9.17
N ARG A 224 13.80 -14.05 8.42
CA ARG A 224 14.99 -14.72 8.96
C ARG A 224 15.76 -13.82 9.92
N SER A 225 15.99 -12.55 9.54
CA SER A 225 16.70 -11.57 10.38
C SER A 225 15.96 -11.30 11.70
N LEU A 226 14.63 -11.21 11.66
CA LEU A 226 13.80 -11.08 12.86
C LEU A 226 13.94 -12.28 13.78
N THR A 227 13.86 -13.49 13.22
CA THR A 227 13.98 -14.74 13.98
C THR A 227 15.35 -14.82 14.68
N GLU A 228 16.42 -14.40 14.00
CA GLU A 228 17.76 -14.33 14.59
C GLU A 228 17.86 -13.27 15.69
N ARG A 229 17.34 -12.06 15.46
CA ARG A 229 17.31 -10.99 16.48
C ARG A 229 16.54 -11.41 17.72
N GLN A 230 15.36 -12.02 17.56
CA GLN A 230 14.56 -12.55 18.67
C GLN A 230 15.31 -13.62 19.47
N ARG A 231 16.08 -14.49 18.81
CA ARG A 231 16.92 -15.49 19.49
C ARG A 231 18.12 -14.88 20.23
N SER A 232 18.67 -13.78 19.71
CA SER A 232 19.80 -13.08 20.34
C SER A 232 19.41 -12.02 21.37
N ALA A 233 18.11 -11.74 21.52
CA ALA A 233 17.62 -10.69 22.40
C ALA A 233 17.93 -11.04 23.87
N PRO A 234 18.61 -10.15 24.62
CA PRO A 234 18.90 -10.40 26.02
C PRO A 234 17.60 -10.46 26.82
N VAL A 235 17.41 -11.54 27.58
CA VAL A 235 16.29 -11.66 28.52
C VAL A 235 16.61 -10.83 29.76
N LEU A 236 15.89 -9.73 29.95
CA LEU A 236 15.98 -8.94 31.17
C LEU A 236 15.25 -9.69 32.28
N SER A 237 16.00 -10.33 33.18
CA SER A 237 15.47 -10.85 34.43
C SER A 237 15.31 -9.70 35.43
N ALA A 238 14.09 -9.44 35.88
CA ALA A 238 13.86 -8.56 37.04
C ALA A 238 14.39 -9.27 38.30
N GLY A 239 15.35 -8.64 38.99
CA GLY A 239 15.86 -9.04 40.29
C GLY A 239 15.10 -8.40 41.43
#